data_AF-A0AAF0B5F7-F1
#
_entry.id   AF-A0AAF0B5F7-F1
#
_cell.length_a   1.000
_cell.length_b   1.000
_cell.length_c   1.000
_cell.angle_alpha   90.00
_cell.angle_beta   90.00
_cell.angle_gamma   90.00
#
_symmetry.space_group_name_H-M   'P 1'
#
loop_
_entity.id
_entity.type
_entity.pdbx_description
1 polymer ?
#
loop_
_entity_poly.entity_id
_entity_poly.type
_entity_poly.pdbx_seq_one_letter_code
_entity_poly.pdbx_strand_id
1 'polypeptide(L)'
;MDDTLCSNFDILRKHLPDELSEKAETDLENISNFKDYCPGEDCNTELEQITIGFLWLLGKYFIKYPSKGNTENDTKPFFLYIILWLSYKLSQNSENSTTKINEFYTKHVNDNSKYSKFINDSSRFTDLKKFIDKQNYLLNINIKDLSKFYDVSKLICSMYGNVAMGKDSNILLNNANEFVSKYQELSKNYNNTDGSSYKQILTALSTDYNKLKNKNSSITPLPEITADVSAYISRVRSSSSSTGKKLFTVLSIFGAIAFFLGISYKYSLFGFRKRAQKQYLREKIKKIKKKMNH
;
A
#
# COMPACT_ATOMS: atom_id res chain seq x y z
N MET A 1 3.25 -5.90 15.94
CA MET A 1 3.23 -4.65 15.16
C MET A 1 3.21 -3.42 16.09
N ASP A 2 3.74 -2.28 15.63
CA ASP A 2 3.75 -0.99 16.35
C ASP A 2 2.82 -0.01 15.62
N ASP A 3 1.92 0.64 16.35
CA ASP A 3 0.89 1.55 15.83
C ASP A 3 1.49 2.82 15.22
N THR A 4 2.53 3.39 15.85
CA THR A 4 3.25 4.57 15.36
C THR A 4 3.82 4.32 13.98
N LEU A 5 4.34 3.10 13.76
CA LEU A 5 4.91 2.73 12.48
C LEU A 5 3.84 2.48 11.40
N CYS A 6 2.68 1.92 11.77
CA CYS A 6 1.54 1.82 10.84
C CYS A 6 1.02 3.19 10.40
N SER A 7 0.98 4.19 11.30
CA SER A 7 0.58 5.55 10.95
C SER A 7 1.51 6.20 9.91
N ASN A 8 2.77 5.78 9.79
CA ASN A 8 3.65 6.27 8.73
C ASN A 8 3.17 5.83 7.33
N PHE A 9 2.58 4.64 7.18
CA PHE A 9 1.96 4.25 5.91
C PHE A 9 0.73 5.11 5.62
N ASP A 10 -0.06 5.47 6.63
CA ASP A 10 -1.22 6.33 6.46
C ASP A 10 -0.80 7.72 5.97
N ILE A 11 0.27 8.29 6.53
CA ILE A 11 0.86 9.54 6.07
C ILE A 11 1.34 9.37 4.62
N LEU A 12 2.15 8.34 4.35
CA LEU A 12 2.73 8.14 3.02
C LEU A 12 1.65 7.96 1.95
N ARG A 13 0.53 7.30 2.24
CA ARG A 13 -0.60 7.14 1.31
C ARG A 13 -1.30 8.44 0.93
N LYS A 14 -1.21 9.50 1.74
CA LYS A 14 -1.69 10.84 1.35
C LYS A 14 -0.86 11.44 0.22
N HIS A 15 0.42 11.09 0.16
CA HIS A 15 1.34 11.54 -0.86
C HIS A 15 1.45 10.57 -2.04
N LEU A 16 1.34 9.26 -1.76
CA LEU A 16 1.41 8.16 -2.73
C LEU A 16 0.20 7.23 -2.55
N PRO A 17 -0.99 7.60 -3.05
CA PRO A 17 -2.21 6.81 -2.94
C PRO A 17 -2.05 5.40 -3.50
N ASP A 18 -2.71 4.43 -2.87
CA ASP A 18 -2.64 3.02 -3.30
C ASP A 18 -3.31 2.79 -4.66
N GLU A 19 -4.40 3.50 -4.93
CA GLU A 19 -5.13 3.38 -6.20
C GLU A 19 -4.57 4.36 -7.24
N LEU A 20 -4.28 3.87 -8.45
CA LEU A 20 -3.80 4.69 -9.56
C LEU A 20 -4.80 5.78 -10.00
N SER A 21 -6.10 5.59 -9.71
CA SER A 21 -7.16 6.56 -9.97
C SER A 21 -7.29 7.65 -8.91
N GLU A 22 -6.76 7.42 -7.71
CA GLU A 22 -6.79 8.39 -6.63
C GLU A 22 -5.70 9.45 -6.84
N LYS A 23 -6.04 10.70 -6.57
CA LYS A 23 -5.07 11.79 -6.57
C LYS A 23 -4.44 11.90 -5.19
N ALA A 24 -3.15 12.19 -5.14
CA ALA A 24 -2.48 12.55 -3.91
C ALA A 24 -3.20 13.74 -3.24
N GLU A 25 -3.40 13.65 -1.93
CA GLU A 25 -3.98 14.74 -1.13
C GLU A 25 -2.98 15.90 -1.00
N THR A 26 -1.69 15.59 -0.97
CA THR A 26 -0.59 16.52 -0.76
C THR A 26 0.66 16.07 -1.51
N ASP A 27 1.46 16.99 -2.01
CA ASP A 27 2.69 16.66 -2.73
C ASP A 27 3.70 15.90 -1.85
N LEU A 28 4.45 14.97 -2.45
CA LEU A 28 5.43 14.15 -1.74
C LEU A 28 6.53 14.99 -1.07
N GLU A 29 6.87 16.15 -1.64
CA GLU A 29 7.84 17.10 -1.09
C GLU A 29 7.49 17.57 0.34
N ASN A 30 6.20 17.48 0.70
CA ASN A 30 5.71 17.86 2.03
C ASN A 30 5.93 16.76 3.10
N ILE A 31 6.47 15.58 2.76
CA ILE A 31 6.82 14.59 3.78
C ILE A 31 7.95 15.11 4.67
N SER A 32 7.90 14.75 5.96
CA SER A 32 8.96 15.12 6.90
C SER A 32 10.34 14.70 6.40
N ASN A 33 11.28 15.64 6.41
CA ASN A 33 12.68 15.44 6.00
C ASN A 33 12.84 15.00 4.54
N PHE A 34 11.94 15.38 3.63
CA PHE A 34 12.02 15.03 2.20
C PHE A 34 13.42 15.25 1.58
N LYS A 35 14.07 16.37 1.90
CA LYS A 35 15.40 16.73 1.37
C LYS A 35 16.51 15.76 1.77
N ASP A 36 16.32 14.94 2.79
CA ASP A 36 17.30 13.89 3.13
C ASP A 36 17.26 12.71 2.15
N TYR A 37 16.13 12.54 1.46
CA TYR A 37 15.89 11.47 0.49
C TYR A 37 15.92 11.97 -0.96
N CYS A 38 15.68 13.28 -1.18
CA CYS A 38 15.83 13.94 -2.47
C CYS A 38 16.55 15.30 -2.32
N PRO A 39 17.89 15.33 -2.15
CA PRO A 39 18.60 16.57 -1.88
C PRO A 39 18.55 17.59 -3.03
N GLY A 40 18.47 17.10 -4.27
CA GLY A 40 18.44 17.94 -5.47
C GLY A 40 17.04 18.43 -5.87
N GLU A 41 15.99 18.00 -5.16
CA GLU A 41 14.58 18.29 -5.49
C GLU A 41 14.22 17.96 -6.96
N ASP A 42 14.96 17.05 -7.58
CA ASP A 42 14.83 16.67 -8.99
C ASP A 42 14.23 15.26 -9.17
N CYS A 43 13.57 14.74 -8.13
CA CYS A 43 13.06 13.37 -8.05
C CYS A 43 11.61 13.28 -8.57
N ASN A 44 11.48 13.40 -9.89
CA ASN A 44 10.20 13.65 -10.54
C ASN A 44 9.55 12.38 -11.11
N THR A 45 10.32 11.31 -11.30
CA THR A 45 9.77 10.06 -11.85
C THR A 45 8.96 9.31 -10.81
N GLU A 46 7.96 8.54 -11.25
CA GLU A 46 7.13 7.73 -10.34
C GLU A 46 8.00 6.72 -9.57
N LEU A 47 9.00 6.14 -10.24
CA LEU A 47 9.96 5.24 -9.61
C LEU A 47 10.82 5.92 -8.54
N GLU A 48 11.27 7.16 -8.77
CA GLU A 48 11.99 7.94 -7.75
C GLU A 48 11.09 8.28 -6.57
N GLN A 49 9.82 8.64 -6.80
CA GLN A 49 8.86 8.91 -5.73
C GLN A 49 8.61 7.66 -4.86
N ILE A 50 8.46 6.49 -5.48
CA ILE A 50 8.36 5.20 -4.77
C ILE A 50 9.64 4.94 -3.97
N THR A 51 10.80 5.20 -4.56
CA THR A 51 12.10 5.04 -3.90
C THR A 51 12.22 5.95 -2.68
N ILE A 52 11.81 7.22 -2.78
CA ILE A 52 11.79 8.17 -1.66
C ILE A 52 10.86 7.68 -0.55
N GLY A 53 9.65 7.23 -0.90
CA GLY A 53 8.72 6.67 0.08
C GLY A 53 9.32 5.47 0.83
N PHE A 54 10.04 4.60 0.12
CA PHE A 54 10.76 3.48 0.71
C PHE A 54 11.87 3.93 1.66
N LEU A 55 12.75 4.83 1.24
CA LEU A 55 13.84 5.33 2.09
C LEU A 55 13.32 6.09 3.31
N TRP A 56 12.23 6.84 3.14
CA TRP A 56 11.57 7.54 4.24
C TRP A 56 11.03 6.56 5.29
N LEU A 57 10.35 5.49 4.87
CA LEU A 57 9.89 4.43 5.78
C LEU A 57 11.05 3.73 6.48
N LEU A 58 12.16 3.47 5.77
CA LEU A 58 13.38 2.92 6.37
C LEU A 58 13.97 3.88 7.41
N GLY A 59 14.03 5.17 7.12
CA GLY A 59 14.48 6.20 8.07
C GLY A 59 13.64 6.18 9.35
N LYS A 60 12.30 6.13 9.22
CA LYS A 60 11.40 5.99 10.38
C LYS A 60 11.63 4.69 11.16
N TYR A 61 11.85 3.58 10.46
CA TYR A 61 12.16 2.29 11.08
C TYR A 61 13.44 2.35 11.92
N PHE A 62 14.53 2.90 11.38
CA PHE A 62 15.81 2.97 12.10
C PHE A 62 15.80 3.99 13.25
N ILE A 63 15.02 5.07 13.15
CA ILE A 63 14.81 6.00 14.27
C ILE A 63 14.07 5.30 15.42
N LYS A 64 13.04 4.51 15.11
CA LYS A 64 12.25 3.78 16.12
C LYS A 64 13.04 2.62 16.73
N TYR A 65 13.84 1.93 15.91
CA TYR A 65 14.65 0.78 16.30
C TYR A 65 16.13 1.04 16.01
N PRO A 66 16.77 1.94 16.77
CA PRO A 66 18.20 2.20 16.61
C PRO A 66 18.99 0.94 16.98
N SER A 67 20.09 0.67 16.25
CA SER A 67 21.00 -0.42 16.61
C SER A 67 21.59 -0.17 17.99
N LYS A 68 21.48 -1.15 18.88
CA LYS A 68 22.09 -1.11 20.22
C LYS A 68 23.36 -1.97 20.26
N GLY A 69 24.43 -1.51 19.60
CA GLY A 69 25.73 -2.20 19.64
C GLY A 69 25.71 -3.60 19.01
N ASN A 70 26.45 -4.56 19.60
CA ASN A 70 26.66 -5.91 19.04
C ASN A 70 25.45 -6.87 19.19
N THR A 71 24.33 -6.43 19.74
CA THR A 71 23.12 -7.28 19.79
C THR A 71 22.57 -7.39 18.37
N GLU A 72 22.40 -8.63 17.89
CA GLU A 72 21.76 -8.84 16.59
C GLU A 72 20.43 -8.11 16.54
N ASN A 73 20.30 -7.19 15.59
CA ASN A 73 19.04 -6.53 15.30
C ASN A 73 18.07 -7.58 14.77
N ASP A 74 17.34 -8.25 15.66
CA ASP A 74 16.15 -9.04 15.30
C ASP A 74 15.29 -8.13 14.43
N THR A 75 15.15 -8.51 13.17
CA THR A 75 14.40 -7.72 12.20
C THR A 75 12.99 -7.61 12.70
N LYS A 76 12.58 -6.39 13.05
CA LYS A 76 11.25 -6.21 13.63
C LYS A 76 10.21 -6.46 12.53
N PRO A 77 9.03 -6.98 12.89
CA PRO A 77 7.96 -7.26 11.93
C PRO A 77 7.68 -6.10 10.98
N PHE A 78 7.91 -4.85 11.38
CA PHE A 78 7.69 -3.68 10.53
C PHE A 78 8.48 -3.67 9.22
N PHE A 79 9.72 -4.17 9.18
CA PHE A 79 10.50 -4.18 7.94
C PHE A 79 9.80 -5.02 6.86
N LEU A 80 9.18 -6.15 7.23
CA LEU A 80 8.35 -6.93 6.31
C LEU A 80 7.28 -6.05 5.66
N TYR A 81 6.58 -5.22 6.43
CA TYR A 81 5.47 -4.40 5.93
C TYR A 81 5.96 -3.30 4.99
N ILE A 82 7.15 -2.72 5.24
CA ILE A 82 7.80 -1.77 4.32
C ILE A 82 8.02 -2.44 2.97
N ILE A 83 8.52 -3.67 2.98
CA ILE A 83 8.81 -4.43 1.76
C ILE A 83 7.52 -4.87 1.05
N LEU A 84 6.47 -5.23 1.79
CA LEU A 84 5.16 -5.52 1.21
C LEU A 84 4.58 -4.28 0.51
N TRP A 85 4.63 -3.11 1.16
CA TRP A 85 4.23 -1.84 0.54
C TRP A 85 5.04 -1.52 -0.71
N LEU A 86 6.37 -1.63 -0.63
CA LEU A 86 7.26 -1.37 -1.76
C LEU A 86 6.94 -2.30 -2.93
N SER A 87 6.76 -3.59 -2.67
CA SER A 87 6.41 -4.57 -3.70
C SER A 87 5.08 -4.24 -4.38
N TYR A 88 4.08 -3.78 -3.62
CA TYR A 88 2.81 -3.35 -4.17
C TYR A 88 2.99 -2.17 -5.12
N LYS A 89 3.67 -1.10 -4.69
CA LYS A 89 3.93 0.07 -5.52
C LYS A 89 4.72 -0.27 -6.78
N LEU A 90 5.80 -1.03 -6.64
CA LEU A 90 6.61 -1.47 -7.78
C LEU A 90 5.86 -2.40 -8.74
N SER A 91 4.85 -3.14 -8.27
CA SER A 91 4.02 -3.99 -9.11
C SER A 91 3.01 -3.22 -9.96
N GLN A 92 2.64 -2.00 -9.52
CA GLN A 92 1.76 -1.08 -10.25
C GLN A 92 2.53 -0.19 -11.23
N ASN A 93 3.79 0.09 -10.91
CA ASN A 93 4.64 0.97 -11.70
C ASN A 93 5.06 0.30 -13.02
N SER A 94 4.74 0.94 -14.15
CA SER A 94 5.05 0.42 -15.48
C SER A 94 6.50 0.67 -15.92
N GLU A 95 7.20 1.62 -15.28
CA GLU A 95 8.61 1.94 -15.54
C GLU A 95 9.57 0.94 -14.88
N ASN A 96 9.10 0.23 -13.85
CA ASN A 96 9.88 -0.75 -13.13
C ASN A 96 10.09 -2.01 -13.99
N SER A 97 11.35 -2.27 -14.34
CA SER A 97 11.78 -3.47 -15.07
C SER A 97 12.26 -4.59 -14.16
N THR A 98 12.38 -4.34 -12.85
CA THR A 98 12.93 -5.32 -11.91
C THR A 98 11.89 -6.36 -11.52
N THR A 99 12.35 -7.60 -11.33
CA THR A 99 11.47 -8.71 -10.97
C THR A 99 11.45 -8.99 -9.47
N LYS A 100 12.52 -8.60 -8.76
CA LYS A 100 12.73 -8.85 -7.32
C LYS A 100 13.09 -7.55 -6.61
N ILE A 101 12.76 -7.47 -5.32
CA ILE A 101 13.08 -6.29 -4.51
C ILE A 101 14.59 -6.07 -4.39
N ASN A 102 15.38 -7.14 -4.33
CA ASN A 102 16.84 -7.04 -4.26
C ASN A 102 17.45 -6.39 -5.52
N GLU A 103 16.91 -6.70 -6.71
CA GLU A 103 17.32 -6.07 -7.97
C GLU A 103 16.99 -4.58 -7.96
N PHE A 104 15.78 -4.22 -7.50
CA PHE A 104 15.38 -2.83 -7.31
C PHE A 104 16.34 -2.11 -6.35
N TYR A 105 16.59 -2.68 -5.17
CA TYR A 105 17.45 -2.07 -4.16
C TYR A 105 18.86 -1.84 -4.71
N THR A 106 19.46 -2.85 -5.35
CA THR A 106 20.81 -2.74 -5.89
C THR A 106 20.89 -1.62 -6.94
N LYS A 107 20.00 -1.65 -7.94
CA LYS A 107 20.04 -0.73 -9.09
C LYS A 107 19.61 0.69 -8.74
N HIS A 108 18.54 0.84 -7.97
CA HIS A 108 17.88 2.13 -7.76
C HIS A 108 18.24 2.79 -6.43
N VAL A 109 18.77 2.04 -5.46
CA VAL A 109 19.19 2.58 -4.17
C VAL A 109 20.71 2.51 -4.02
N ASN A 110 21.29 1.31 -3.97
CA ASN A 110 22.69 1.11 -3.61
C ASN A 110 23.67 1.73 -4.62
N ASP A 111 23.44 1.49 -5.91
CA ASP A 111 24.33 1.94 -6.98
C ASP A 111 24.00 3.37 -7.47
N ASN A 112 22.94 3.97 -6.93
CA ASN A 112 22.49 5.29 -7.31
C ASN A 112 23.09 6.37 -6.40
N SER A 113 23.96 7.20 -6.97
CA SER A 113 24.67 8.26 -6.24
C SER A 113 23.73 9.28 -5.58
N LYS A 114 22.49 9.44 -6.05
CA LYS A 114 21.49 10.34 -5.44
C LYS A 114 21.21 10.00 -3.97
N TYR A 115 21.27 8.71 -3.61
CA TYR A 115 20.93 8.23 -2.26
C TYR A 115 22.17 7.95 -1.40
N SER A 116 23.37 8.30 -1.89
CA SER A 116 24.63 8.10 -1.17
C SER A 116 24.63 8.74 0.23
N LYS A 117 24.02 9.92 0.39
CA LYS A 117 23.87 10.58 1.70
C LYS A 117 23.11 9.70 2.68
N PHE A 118 21.93 9.23 2.30
CA PHE A 118 21.12 8.32 3.14
C PHE A 118 21.87 7.03 3.46
N ILE A 119 22.55 6.43 2.48
CA ILE A 119 23.33 5.20 2.68
C ILE A 119 24.50 5.43 3.64
N ASN A 120 25.23 6.54 3.49
CA ASN A 120 26.35 6.87 4.38
C ASN A 120 25.85 7.19 5.80
N ASP A 121 24.77 7.96 5.93
CA ASP A 121 24.15 8.28 7.21
C ASP A 121 23.55 7.05 7.88
N SER A 122 23.12 6.05 7.10
CA SER A 122 22.60 4.79 7.64
C SER A 122 23.63 4.11 8.54
N SER A 123 24.93 4.22 8.25
CA SER A 123 26.02 3.68 9.09
C SER A 123 25.99 4.17 10.54
N ARG A 124 25.38 5.34 10.79
CA ARG A 124 25.19 5.90 12.14
C ARG A 124 24.11 5.16 12.94
N PHE A 125 23.24 4.41 12.27
CA PHE A 125 22.11 3.69 12.86
C PHE A 125 22.20 2.18 12.66
N THR A 126 22.72 1.68 11.54
CA THR A 126 22.95 0.27 11.17
C THR A 126 23.73 0.25 9.84
N ASP A 127 24.66 -0.69 9.62
CA ASP A 127 25.17 -0.95 8.26
C ASP A 127 24.00 -1.44 7.38
N LEU A 128 23.39 -0.52 6.60
CA LEU A 128 22.19 -0.78 5.81
C LEU A 128 22.39 -1.92 4.84
N LYS A 129 23.56 -1.98 4.20
CA LYS A 129 23.89 -3.07 3.27
C LYS A 129 23.88 -4.40 4.01
N LYS A 130 24.60 -4.50 5.13
CA LYS A 130 24.61 -5.71 5.96
C LYS A 130 23.21 -6.08 6.48
N PHE A 131 22.39 -5.10 6.82
CA PHE A 131 21.01 -5.32 7.24
C PHE A 131 20.16 -5.90 6.12
N ILE A 132 20.21 -5.29 4.93
CA ILE A 132 19.49 -5.73 3.73
C ILE A 132 19.93 -7.14 3.30
N ASP A 133 21.24 -7.43 3.32
CA ASP A 133 21.80 -8.74 2.97
C ASP A 133 21.24 -9.87 3.85
N LYS A 134 20.93 -9.59 5.13
CA LYS A 134 20.30 -10.56 6.04
C LYS A 134 18.83 -10.86 5.67
N GLN A 135 18.18 -10.02 4.87
CA GLN A 135 16.77 -10.14 4.48
C GLN A 135 16.57 -10.85 3.13
N ASN A 136 17.61 -11.53 2.63
CA ASN A 136 17.57 -12.23 1.34
C ASN A 136 16.37 -13.16 1.17
N TYR A 137 15.88 -13.78 2.26
CA TYR A 137 14.69 -14.64 2.19
C TYR A 137 13.46 -13.88 1.68
N LEU A 138 13.33 -12.60 2.04
CA LEU A 138 12.21 -11.73 1.69
C LEU A 138 12.46 -10.99 0.38
N LEU A 139 13.66 -10.44 0.19
CA LEU A 139 13.96 -9.54 -0.94
C LEU A 139 14.15 -10.26 -2.28
N ASN A 140 14.37 -11.58 -2.26
CA ASN A 140 14.52 -12.39 -3.47
C ASN A 140 13.20 -12.97 -4.01
N ILE A 141 12.07 -12.68 -3.34
CA ILE A 141 10.73 -13.04 -3.82
C ILE A 141 10.36 -12.15 -5.01
N ASN A 142 9.61 -12.72 -5.96
CA ASN A 142 9.07 -11.95 -7.09
C ASN A 142 8.14 -10.83 -6.59
N ILE A 143 8.34 -9.61 -7.09
CA ILE A 143 7.58 -8.41 -6.71
C ILE A 143 6.06 -8.63 -6.87
N LYS A 144 5.62 -9.30 -7.95
CA LYS A 144 4.20 -9.54 -8.22
C LYS A 144 3.57 -10.56 -7.27
N ASP A 145 4.36 -11.50 -6.75
CA ASP A 145 3.86 -12.44 -5.75
C ASP A 145 3.86 -11.82 -4.36
N LEU A 146 4.90 -11.03 -4.05
CA LEU A 146 5.01 -10.32 -2.78
C LEU A 146 3.92 -9.26 -2.62
N SER A 147 3.55 -8.56 -3.70
CA SER A 147 2.51 -7.51 -3.66
C SER A 147 1.15 -8.02 -3.24
N LYS A 148 0.84 -9.30 -3.46
CA LYS A 148 -0.43 -9.94 -3.06
C LYS A 148 -0.64 -9.94 -1.55
N PHE A 149 0.42 -9.84 -0.76
CA PHE A 149 0.35 -9.80 0.70
C PHE A 149 0.09 -8.38 1.26
N TYR A 150 0.21 -7.34 0.43
CA TYR A 150 0.10 -5.95 0.90
C TYR A 150 -1.27 -5.65 1.50
N ASP A 151 -2.37 -6.01 0.84
CA ASP A 151 -3.73 -5.81 1.33
C ASP A 151 -3.94 -6.37 2.75
N VAL A 152 -3.43 -7.59 2.98
CA VAL A 152 -3.52 -8.27 4.27
C VAL A 152 -2.69 -7.53 5.33
N SER A 153 -1.50 -7.06 4.96
CA SER A 153 -0.65 -6.26 5.85
C SER A 153 -1.28 -4.88 6.20
N LYS A 154 -1.93 -4.25 5.22
CA LYS A 154 -2.65 -2.97 5.37
C LYS A 154 -3.83 -3.11 6.33
N LEU A 155 -4.55 -4.24 6.29
CA LEU A 155 -5.63 -4.54 7.23
C LEU A 155 -5.09 -4.68 8.66
N ILE A 156 -3.95 -5.36 8.86
CA ILE A 156 -3.32 -5.40 10.19
C ILE A 156 -3.02 -3.99 10.68
N CYS A 157 -2.36 -3.15 9.87
CA CYS A 157 -2.05 -1.79 10.29
C CYS A 157 -3.29 -0.97 10.63
N SER A 158 -4.34 -1.11 9.82
CA SER A 158 -5.63 -0.46 10.06
C SER A 158 -6.25 -0.89 11.38
N MET A 159 -6.16 -2.18 11.74
CA MET A 159 -6.65 -2.66 13.04
C MET A 159 -5.84 -2.12 14.22
N TYR A 160 -4.51 -2.10 14.14
CA TYR A 160 -3.66 -1.50 15.17
C TYR A 160 -3.97 -0.01 15.37
N GLY A 161 -4.15 0.74 14.27
CA GLY A 161 -4.55 2.14 14.33
C GLY A 161 -5.94 2.35 14.95
N ASN A 162 -6.92 1.51 14.60
CA ASN A 162 -8.26 1.57 15.18
C ASN A 162 -8.24 1.36 16.71
N VAL A 163 -7.44 0.40 17.19
CA VAL A 163 -7.28 0.14 18.63
C VAL A 163 -6.62 1.33 19.32
N ALA A 164 -5.55 1.89 18.76
CA ALA A 164 -4.84 3.04 19.34
C ALA A 164 -5.73 4.29 19.44
N MET A 165 -6.59 4.53 18.45
CA MET A 165 -7.53 5.66 18.42
C MET A 165 -8.82 5.41 19.24
N GLY A 166 -9.00 4.22 19.83
CA GLY A 166 -10.24 3.87 20.50
C GLY A 166 -11.46 3.90 19.58
N LYS A 167 -11.29 3.54 18.30
CA LYS A 167 -12.38 3.53 17.31
C LYS A 167 -13.42 2.44 17.60
N ASP A 168 -14.60 2.63 17.00
CA ASP A 168 -15.75 1.75 17.11
C ASP A 168 -15.40 0.26 16.85
N SER A 169 -15.89 -0.61 17.74
CA SER A 169 -15.62 -2.05 17.73
C SER A 169 -16.11 -2.75 16.46
N ASN A 170 -17.13 -2.23 15.77
CA ASN A 170 -17.62 -2.77 14.51
C ASN A 170 -16.61 -2.54 13.38
N ILE A 171 -15.92 -1.39 13.37
CA ILE A 171 -14.88 -1.11 12.36
C ILE A 171 -13.71 -2.09 12.55
N LEU A 172 -13.29 -2.30 13.80
CA LEU A 172 -12.25 -3.27 14.13
C LEU A 172 -12.66 -4.69 13.72
N LEU A 173 -13.89 -5.10 14.03
CA LEU A 173 -14.42 -6.42 13.68
C LEU A 173 -14.52 -6.62 12.17
N ASN A 174 -14.96 -5.62 11.41
CA ASN A 174 -15.02 -5.67 9.95
C ASN A 174 -13.63 -5.86 9.34
N ASN A 175 -12.64 -5.09 9.78
CA ASN A 175 -11.25 -5.25 9.32
C ASN A 175 -10.68 -6.63 9.68
N ALA A 176 -10.96 -7.12 10.88
CA ALA A 176 -10.54 -8.45 11.32
C ALA A 176 -11.20 -9.54 10.47
N ASN A 177 -12.47 -9.35 10.10
CA ASN A 177 -13.18 -10.31 9.29
C ASN A 177 -12.64 -10.37 7.86
N GLU A 178 -12.34 -9.21 7.26
CA GLU A 178 -11.72 -9.12 5.95
C GLU A 178 -10.31 -9.70 5.97
N PHE A 179 -9.53 -9.44 7.02
CA PHE A 179 -8.20 -10.00 7.21
C PHE A 179 -8.24 -11.53 7.19
N VAL A 180 -9.10 -12.16 7.99
CA VAL A 180 -9.20 -13.64 8.04
C VAL A 180 -9.54 -14.21 6.67
N SER A 181 -10.49 -13.60 5.96
CA SER A 181 -10.88 -14.06 4.62
C SER A 181 -9.71 -13.99 3.62
N LYS A 182 -9.05 -12.83 3.50
CA LYS A 182 -7.94 -12.64 2.57
C LYS A 182 -6.71 -13.47 2.96
N TYR A 183 -6.43 -13.60 4.25
CA TYR A 183 -5.34 -14.44 4.75
C TYR A 183 -5.54 -15.91 4.37
N GLN A 184 -6.75 -16.44 4.54
CA GLN A 184 -7.07 -17.83 4.18
C GLN A 184 -6.89 -18.09 2.68
N GLU A 185 -7.31 -17.14 1.84
CA GLU A 185 -7.11 -17.21 0.39
C GLU A 185 -5.62 -17.27 0.03
N LEU A 186 -4.81 -16.36 0.59
CA LEU A 186 -3.36 -16.38 0.40
C LEU A 186 -2.73 -17.69 0.92
N SER A 187 -3.17 -18.16 2.09
CA SER A 187 -2.62 -19.37 2.70
C SER A 187 -2.85 -20.62 1.84
N LYS A 188 -3.96 -20.72 1.11
CA LYS A 188 -4.19 -21.86 0.19
C LYS A 188 -3.20 -21.88 -0.96
N ASN A 189 -2.83 -20.69 -1.45
CA ASN A 189 -1.95 -20.55 -2.60
C ASN A 189 -0.46 -20.68 -2.22
N TYR A 190 -0.10 -20.27 -0.99
CA TYR A 190 1.29 -20.01 -0.62
C TYR A 190 1.82 -20.79 0.60
N ASN A 191 1.02 -21.66 1.23
CA ASN A 191 1.44 -22.45 2.41
C ASN A 191 1.91 -23.89 2.04
N ASN A 192 2.17 -24.16 0.76
CA ASN A 192 2.36 -25.54 0.25
C ASN A 192 3.79 -26.09 0.42
N THR A 193 4.73 -25.30 0.94
CA THR A 193 6.12 -25.74 1.13
C THR A 193 6.67 -25.24 2.47
N ASP A 194 7.01 -26.19 3.34
CA ASP A 194 7.65 -25.93 4.63
C ASP A 194 8.99 -25.23 4.45
N GLY A 195 9.25 -24.21 5.28
CA GLY A 195 10.47 -23.40 5.20
C GLY A 195 10.49 -22.33 4.10
N SER A 196 9.50 -22.29 3.20
CA SER A 196 9.44 -21.27 2.15
C SER A 196 9.32 -19.85 2.71
N SER A 197 9.85 -18.87 1.98
CA SER A 197 9.75 -17.46 2.36
C SER A 197 8.30 -16.98 2.49
N TYR A 198 7.39 -17.50 1.66
CA TYR A 198 5.96 -17.17 1.75
C TYR A 198 5.33 -17.67 3.06
N LYS A 199 5.68 -18.88 3.51
CA LYS A 199 5.23 -19.40 4.81
C LYS A 199 5.74 -18.52 5.95
N GLN A 200 6.97 -18.00 5.87
CA GLN A 200 7.50 -17.08 6.88
C GLN A 200 6.70 -15.76 6.91
N ILE A 201 6.33 -15.21 5.74
CA ILE A 201 5.48 -14.01 5.65
C ILE A 201 4.10 -14.28 6.28
N LEU A 202 3.44 -15.38 5.92
CA LEU A 202 2.14 -15.78 6.50
C LEU A 202 2.24 -15.96 8.02
N THR A 203 3.31 -16.58 8.51
CA THR A 203 3.57 -16.77 9.93
C THR A 203 3.73 -15.42 10.65
N ALA A 204 4.46 -14.46 10.05
CA ALA A 204 4.61 -13.13 10.61
C ALA A 204 3.27 -12.37 10.69
N LEU A 205 2.49 -12.37 9.60
CA LEU A 205 1.18 -11.72 9.54
C LEU A 205 0.18 -12.31 10.56
N SER A 206 0.09 -13.65 10.63
CA SER A 206 -0.78 -14.32 11.60
C SER A 206 -0.34 -14.10 13.04
N THR A 207 0.96 -14.06 13.30
CA THR A 207 1.51 -13.74 14.63
C THR A 207 1.11 -12.33 15.06
N ASP A 208 1.24 -11.33 14.19
CA ASP A 208 0.87 -9.95 14.50
C ASP A 208 -0.65 -9.77 14.67
N TYR A 209 -1.45 -10.51 13.91
CA TYR A 209 -2.90 -10.59 14.12
C TYR A 209 -3.26 -11.21 15.48
N ASN A 210 -2.67 -12.36 15.82
CA ASN A 210 -2.94 -13.06 17.08
C ASN A 210 -2.55 -12.22 18.29
N LYS A 211 -1.44 -11.45 18.21
CA LYS A 211 -1.08 -10.47 19.24
C LYS A 211 -2.16 -9.42 19.44
N LEU A 212 -2.68 -8.86 18.36
CA LEU A 212 -3.78 -7.88 18.40
C LEU A 212 -5.06 -8.51 18.99
N LYS A 213 -5.46 -9.67 18.48
CA LYS A 213 -6.62 -10.44 18.98
C LYS A 213 -6.53 -10.69 20.48
N ASN A 214 -5.37 -11.16 20.97
CA ASN A 214 -5.18 -11.45 22.39
C ASN A 214 -5.27 -10.19 23.24
N LYS A 215 -4.62 -9.09 22.81
CA LYS A 215 -4.69 -7.80 23.51
C LYS A 215 -6.10 -7.23 23.56
N ASN A 216 -6.91 -7.47 22.52
CA ASN A 216 -8.27 -6.95 22.40
C ASN A 216 -9.36 -7.91 22.91
N SER A 217 -8.99 -9.12 23.35
CA SER A 217 -9.93 -10.20 23.69
C SER A 217 -10.96 -9.82 24.76
N SER A 218 -10.59 -8.93 25.68
CA SER A 218 -11.47 -8.44 26.75
C SER A 218 -12.45 -7.35 26.30
N ILE A 219 -12.24 -6.73 25.13
CA ILE A 219 -13.05 -5.60 24.63
C ILE A 219 -13.93 -6.07 23.47
N THR A 220 -13.36 -6.76 22.49
CA THR A 220 -14.08 -7.28 21.33
C THR A 220 -13.43 -8.57 20.87
N PRO A 221 -14.12 -9.72 20.97
CA PRO A 221 -13.64 -10.98 20.44
C PRO A 221 -13.45 -10.89 18.92
N LEU A 222 -12.22 -11.08 18.46
CA LEU A 222 -11.89 -11.10 17.03
C LEU A 222 -11.93 -12.53 16.49
N PRO A 223 -12.25 -12.73 15.19
CA PRO A 223 -12.35 -14.05 14.59
C PRO A 223 -11.04 -14.85 14.66
N GLU A 224 -11.15 -16.16 14.52
CA GLU A 224 -9.99 -17.04 14.48
C GLU A 224 -9.49 -17.22 13.06
N ILE A 225 -8.18 -17.40 12.89
CA ILE A 225 -7.61 -17.89 11.65
C ILE A 225 -7.82 -19.41 11.62
N THR A 226 -9.04 -19.88 11.32
CA THR A 226 -9.30 -21.32 11.13
C THR A 226 -9.03 -21.74 9.70
N ALA A 227 -8.60 -22.98 9.48
CA ALA A 227 -8.42 -23.53 8.14
C ALA A 227 -9.75 -23.71 7.38
N ASP A 228 -10.88 -23.78 8.10
CA ASP A 228 -12.18 -24.05 7.51
C ASP A 228 -12.94 -22.76 7.14
N VAL A 229 -12.78 -22.38 5.87
CA VAL A 229 -13.42 -21.19 5.26
C VAL A 229 -14.96 -21.32 5.24
N SER A 230 -15.48 -22.55 5.19
CA SER A 230 -16.91 -22.83 5.05
C SER A 230 -17.72 -22.45 6.30
N ALA A 231 -17.22 -22.83 7.47
CA ALA A 231 -17.83 -22.52 8.76
C ALA A 231 -17.77 -21.01 9.07
N TYR A 232 -16.70 -20.34 8.64
CA TYR A 232 -16.52 -18.91 8.84
C TYR A 232 -17.44 -18.05 7.96
N ILE A 233 -17.53 -18.32 6.65
CA ILE A 233 -18.48 -17.62 5.76
C ILE A 233 -19.92 -17.81 6.23
N SER A 234 -20.28 -19.01 6.72
CA SER A 234 -21.57 -19.29 7.32
C SER A 234 -21.81 -18.48 8.61
N ARG A 235 -20.79 -18.32 9.47
CA ARG A 235 -20.87 -17.53 10.70
C ARG A 235 -20.93 -16.03 10.45
N VAL A 236 -20.17 -15.49 9.49
CA VAL A 236 -20.25 -14.07 9.08
C VAL A 236 -21.61 -13.79 8.43
N ARG A 237 -22.13 -14.72 7.62
CA ARG A 237 -23.47 -14.63 7.03
C ARG A 237 -24.56 -14.70 8.11
N SER A 238 -24.42 -15.55 9.13
CA SER A 238 -25.39 -15.64 10.23
C SER A 238 -25.32 -14.46 11.20
N SER A 239 -24.14 -13.91 11.51
CA SER A 239 -23.99 -12.69 12.31
C SER A 239 -24.50 -11.46 11.55
N SER A 240 -24.35 -11.42 10.22
CA SER A 240 -25.00 -10.40 9.38
C SER A 240 -26.52 -10.59 9.25
N SER A 241 -27.03 -11.79 9.55
CA SER A 241 -28.45 -12.14 9.48
C SER A 241 -29.26 -11.69 10.70
N SER A 242 -28.63 -11.37 11.84
CA SER A 242 -29.33 -10.75 12.98
C SER A 242 -29.43 -9.23 12.87
N THR A 243 -28.69 -8.63 11.94
CA THR A 243 -28.81 -7.21 11.58
C THR A 243 -29.52 -7.10 10.23
N GLY A 244 -30.78 -7.53 10.20
CA GLY A 244 -31.66 -7.33 9.05
C GLY A 244 -31.68 -5.84 8.67
N LYS A 245 -31.36 -5.56 7.39
CA LYS A 245 -31.36 -4.25 6.70
C LYS A 245 -30.02 -3.51 6.50
N LYS A 246 -28.91 -4.18 6.18
CA LYS A 246 -27.73 -3.52 5.55
C LYS A 246 -27.20 -4.13 4.25
N LEU A 247 -27.79 -5.22 3.76
CA LEU A 247 -27.39 -5.83 2.48
C LEU A 247 -27.88 -5.08 1.23
N PHE A 248 -28.75 -4.07 1.39
CA PHE A 248 -29.14 -3.21 0.28
C PHE A 248 -28.13 -2.10 -0.03
N THR A 249 -27.23 -1.75 0.89
CA THR A 249 -26.32 -0.62 0.69
C THR A 249 -25.18 -0.97 -0.27
N VAL A 250 -24.66 -2.20 -0.25
CA VAL A 250 -23.53 -2.60 -1.12
C VAL A 250 -23.98 -2.79 -2.57
N LEU A 251 -25.15 -3.37 -2.83
CA LEU A 251 -25.71 -3.43 -4.19
C LEU A 251 -26.09 -2.03 -4.72
N SER A 252 -26.51 -1.12 -3.84
CA SER A 252 -26.83 0.26 -4.23
C SER A 252 -25.61 1.10 -4.59
N ILE A 253 -24.42 0.78 -4.05
CA ILE A 253 -23.16 1.47 -4.42
C ILE A 253 -22.73 1.06 -5.83
N PHE A 254 -22.80 -0.23 -6.18
CA PHE A 254 -22.54 -0.66 -7.56
C PHE A 254 -23.58 -0.13 -8.56
N GLY A 255 -24.86 -0.05 -8.16
CA GLY A 255 -25.91 0.60 -8.95
C GLY A 255 -25.70 2.10 -9.14
N ALA A 256 -25.27 2.81 -8.09
CA ALA A 256 -24.95 4.24 -8.17
C ALA A 256 -23.70 4.50 -9.04
N ILE A 257 -22.65 3.69 -8.91
CA ILE A 257 -21.44 3.78 -9.74
C ILE A 257 -21.79 3.56 -11.21
N ALA A 258 -22.61 2.55 -11.53
CA ALA A 258 -23.08 2.32 -12.90
C ALA A 258 -23.98 3.48 -13.42
N PHE A 259 -24.84 4.06 -12.57
CA PHE A 259 -25.71 5.18 -12.93
C PHE A 259 -24.91 6.49 -13.17
N PHE A 260 -23.91 6.79 -12.32
CA PHE A 260 -23.03 7.93 -12.50
C PHE A 260 -22.07 7.76 -13.68
N LEU A 261 -21.58 6.55 -13.96
CA LEU A 261 -20.81 6.23 -15.17
C LEU A 261 -21.66 6.36 -16.45
N GLY A 262 -22.94 5.97 -16.40
CA GLY A 262 -23.88 6.16 -17.50
C GLY A 262 -24.16 7.64 -17.80
N ILE A 263 -24.27 8.47 -16.76
CA ILE A 263 -24.47 9.93 -16.90
C ILE A 263 -23.19 10.62 -17.39
N SER A 264 -22.01 10.25 -16.88
CA SER A 264 -20.73 10.85 -17.29
C SER A 264 -20.37 10.49 -18.72
N TYR A 265 -20.65 9.26 -19.17
CA TYR A 265 -20.48 8.83 -20.56
C TYR A 265 -21.38 9.64 -21.51
N LYS A 266 -22.65 9.86 -21.14
CA LYS A 266 -23.60 10.66 -21.93
C LYS A 266 -23.20 12.14 -22.01
N TYR A 267 -22.72 12.74 -20.91
CA TYR A 267 -22.24 14.12 -20.88
C TYR A 267 -20.91 14.31 -21.63
N SER A 268 -20.00 13.34 -21.54
CA SER A 268 -18.73 13.34 -22.26
C SER A 268 -18.95 13.32 -23.79
N LEU A 269 -19.78 12.39 -24.28
CA LEU A 269 -20.08 12.26 -25.71
C LEU A 269 -20.75 13.52 -26.29
N PHE A 270 -21.62 14.18 -25.51
CA PHE A 270 -22.25 15.44 -25.91
C PHE A 270 -21.30 16.65 -25.83
N GLY A 271 -20.38 16.66 -24.86
CA GLY A 271 -19.34 17.69 -24.71
C GLY A 271 -18.32 17.69 -25.85
N PHE A 272 -17.87 16.50 -26.27
CA PHE A 272 -16.95 16.35 -27.41
C PHE A 272 -17.58 16.82 -28.73
N ARG A 273 -18.87 16.52 -28.98
CA ARG A 273 -19.60 17.03 -30.16
C ARG A 273 -19.67 18.56 -30.20
N LYS A 274 -20.00 19.22 -29.07
CA LYS A 274 -20.06 20.69 -29.00
C LYS A 274 -18.68 21.34 -29.18
N ARG A 275 -17.61 20.73 -28.65
CA ARG A 275 -16.24 21.27 -28.79
C ARG A 275 -15.74 21.18 -30.23
N ALA A 276 -16.03 20.06 -30.93
CA ALA A 276 -15.68 19.88 -32.34
C ALA A 276 -16.41 20.89 -33.26
N GLN A 277 -17.71 21.12 -33.06
CA GLN A 277 -18.45 22.14 -33.84
C GLN A 277 -17.92 23.56 -33.60
N LYS A 278 -17.60 23.91 -32.34
CA LYS A 278 -17.07 25.24 -32.00
C LYS A 278 -15.67 25.48 -32.59
N GLN A 279 -14.85 24.44 -32.68
CA GLN A 279 -13.52 24.49 -33.30
C GLN A 279 -13.62 24.57 -34.84
N TYR A 280 -14.54 23.82 -35.45
CA TYR A 280 -14.84 23.92 -36.89
C TYR A 280 -15.30 25.33 -37.29
N LEU A 281 -16.20 25.94 -36.51
CA LEU A 281 -16.68 27.31 -36.77
C LEU A 281 -15.57 28.36 -36.62
N ARG A 282 -14.69 28.23 -35.62
CA ARG A 282 -13.52 29.12 -35.44
C ARG A 282 -12.56 29.05 -36.62
N GLU A 283 -12.28 27.85 -37.13
CA GLU A 283 -11.42 27.68 -38.29
C GLU A 283 -12.06 28.22 -39.59
N LYS A 284 -13.38 28.09 -39.74
CA LYS A 284 -14.12 28.72 -40.85
C LYS A 284 -14.01 30.26 -40.82
N ILE A 285 -14.18 30.87 -39.64
CA ILE A 285 -14.07 32.33 -39.48
C ILE A 285 -12.64 32.81 -39.78
N LYS A 286 -11.61 32.08 -39.31
CA LYS A 286 -10.21 32.40 -39.64
C LYS A 286 -9.94 32.34 -41.15
N LYS A 287 -10.46 31.33 -41.86
CA LYS A 287 -10.33 31.22 -43.32
C LYS A 287 -11.00 32.38 -44.05
N ILE A 288 -12.17 32.83 -43.59
CA ILE A 288 -12.87 33.98 -44.18
C ILE A 288 -12.07 35.28 -43.93
N LYS A 289 -11.59 35.52 -42.70
CA LYS A 289 -10.73 36.68 -42.41
C LYS A 289 -9.46 36.70 -43.27
N LYS A 290 -8.84 35.54 -43.49
CA LYS A 290 -7.64 35.43 -44.34
C LYS A 290 -7.90 35.75 -45.81
N LYS A 291 -9.13 35.53 -46.31
CA LYS A 291 -9.55 35.90 -47.67
C LYS A 291 -9.97 37.37 -47.81
N MET A 292 -10.34 38.04 -46.72
CA MET A 292 -10.70 39.47 -46.74
C MET A 292 -9.49 40.40 -46.61
N ASN A 293 -8.37 39.90 -46.09
CA ASN A 293 -7.12 40.65 -45.96
C ASN A 293 -6.18 40.48 -47.17
N HIS A 294 -6.71 40.00 -48.28
CA HIS A 294 -5.98 39.79 -49.53
C HIS A 294 -6.82 40.32 -50.69
#